data_AF-A2DLB4-F1
#
_entry.id   AF-A2DLB4-F1
#
_cell.length_a   1.000
_cell.length_b   1.000
_cell.length_c   1.000
_cell.angle_alpha   90.00
_cell.angle_beta   90.00
_cell.angle_gamma   90.00
#
_symmetry.space_group_name_H-M   'P 1'
#
loop_
_entity.id
_entity.type
_entity.pdbx_description
1 polymer ?
#
loop_
_entity_poly.entity_id
_entity_poly.type
_entity_poly.pdbx_seq_one_letter_code
_entity_poly.pdbx_strand_id
1 'polypeptide(L)'
;MTARTLVFEKCARYTTLVDQYRCWALGLTNPARQINSTFLRCLYQNCSEKFDYEKPSCAKACLAIGNPNLDLSCIPSCSSLHPIDQDQCLNSCRSSHRLSPLYDFKNAFELCEDFYSFSLYTDVSNKDFQQTAEFGSAMRIVCAESFNPMPVCQGIARNTIQKTISLIQTTDKDDSTSFCKAMGFVD
;
A
#
# COMPACT_ATOMS: atom_id res chain seq x y z
N MET A 1 -19.96 -4.58 -18.76
CA MET A 1 -19.03 -5.26 -17.83
C MET A 1 -17.65 -4.69 -18.09
N THR A 2 -17.01 -4.06 -17.10
CA THR A 2 -15.72 -3.37 -17.31
C THR A 2 -14.56 -4.37 -17.12
N ALA A 3 -13.39 -4.07 -17.69
CA ALA A 3 -12.17 -4.88 -17.47
C ALA A 3 -11.83 -5.04 -15.98
N ARG A 4 -12.19 -4.03 -15.17
CA ARG A 4 -12.05 -4.00 -13.70
C ARG A 4 -12.91 -5.07 -13.02
N THR A 5 -14.19 -5.21 -13.39
CA THR A 5 -15.08 -6.25 -12.85
C THR A 5 -14.57 -7.67 -13.14
N LEU A 6 -13.98 -7.90 -14.32
CA LEU A 6 -13.41 -9.21 -14.68
C LEU A 6 -12.21 -9.61 -13.82
N VAL A 7 -11.36 -8.64 -13.44
CA VAL A 7 -10.24 -8.90 -12.51
C VAL A 7 -10.78 -9.25 -11.13
N PHE A 8 -11.80 -8.54 -10.64
CA PHE A 8 -12.39 -8.81 -9.33
C PHE A 8 -13.01 -10.21 -9.26
N GLU A 9 -13.82 -10.58 -10.26
CA GLU A 9 -14.41 -11.91 -10.36
C GLU A 9 -13.36 -13.02 -10.43
N LYS A 10 -12.28 -12.80 -11.20
CA LYS A 10 -11.19 -13.77 -11.29
C LYS A 10 -10.49 -13.92 -9.94
N CYS A 11 -10.16 -12.81 -9.29
CA CYS A 11 -9.38 -12.81 -8.06
C CYS A 11 -10.18 -13.27 -6.85
N ALA A 12 -11.49 -13.03 -6.80
CA ALA A 12 -12.34 -13.52 -5.71
C ALA A 12 -12.55 -15.05 -5.70
N ARG A 13 -12.21 -15.75 -6.80
CA ARG A 13 -12.28 -17.22 -6.88
C ARG A 13 -11.19 -17.94 -6.09
N TYR A 14 -10.13 -17.22 -5.69
CA TYR A 14 -9.09 -17.82 -4.85
C TYR A 14 -9.62 -18.13 -3.45
N THR A 15 -9.13 -19.20 -2.85
CA THR A 15 -9.64 -19.72 -1.57
C THR A 15 -9.15 -18.93 -0.36
N THR A 16 -7.95 -18.35 -0.43
CA THR A 16 -7.36 -17.57 0.68
C THR A 16 -7.44 -16.07 0.38
N LEU A 17 -7.67 -15.25 1.41
CA LEU A 17 -7.62 -13.79 1.26
C LEU A 17 -6.26 -13.31 0.75
N VAL A 18 -5.17 -13.96 1.17
CA VAL A 18 -3.82 -13.64 0.68
C VAL A 18 -3.77 -13.76 -0.85
N ASP A 19 -4.24 -14.87 -1.40
CA ASP A 19 -4.18 -15.12 -2.84
C ASP A 19 -5.17 -14.24 -3.62
N GLN A 20 -6.33 -13.92 -3.04
CA GLN A 20 -7.29 -12.97 -3.60
C GLN A 20 -6.64 -11.58 -3.76
N TYR A 21 -6.02 -11.05 -2.70
CA TYR A 21 -5.38 -9.73 -2.73
C TYR A 21 -4.07 -9.73 -3.53
N ARG A 22 -3.31 -10.83 -3.57
CA ARG A 22 -2.17 -10.99 -4.48
C ARG A 22 -2.62 -10.91 -5.95
N CYS A 23 -3.67 -11.66 -6.31
CA CYS A 23 -4.23 -11.62 -7.65
C CYS A 23 -4.69 -10.20 -8.02
N TRP A 24 -5.39 -9.52 -7.12
CA TRP A 24 -5.83 -8.14 -7.34
C TRP A 24 -4.62 -7.22 -7.56
N ALA A 25 -3.61 -7.28 -6.69
CA ALA A 25 -2.39 -6.48 -6.79
C ALA A 25 -1.64 -6.70 -8.12
N LEU A 26 -1.62 -7.93 -8.64
CA LEU A 26 -1.03 -8.25 -9.94
C LEU A 26 -1.87 -7.74 -11.13
N GLY A 27 -3.18 -7.61 -10.94
CA GLY A 27 -4.11 -7.05 -11.93
C GLY A 27 -4.07 -5.53 -12.05
N LEU A 28 -3.42 -4.83 -11.11
CA LEU A 28 -3.24 -3.38 -11.16
C LEU A 28 -2.27 -2.98 -12.28
N THR A 29 -2.56 -1.87 -12.97
CA THR A 29 -1.65 -1.29 -13.95
C THR A 29 -0.34 -0.90 -13.25
N ASN A 30 0.84 -1.30 -13.76
CA ASN A 30 2.13 -1.12 -13.08
C ASN A 30 2.34 0.35 -12.63
N PRO A 31 2.10 0.68 -11.35
CA PRO A 31 2.11 2.06 -10.88
C PRO A 31 3.51 2.62 -10.81
N ALA A 32 4.53 1.77 -10.89
CA ALA A 32 5.89 2.19 -10.81
C ALA A 32 6.37 2.99 -12.02
N ARG A 33 5.71 2.82 -13.16
CA ARG A 33 5.85 3.72 -14.32
C ARG A 33 5.15 5.07 -14.11
N GLN A 34 4.43 5.22 -13.00
CA GLN A 34 3.58 6.37 -12.69
C GLN A 34 3.89 7.01 -11.32
N ILE A 35 5.08 6.74 -10.76
CA ILE A 35 5.59 7.35 -9.53
C ILE A 35 6.14 8.76 -9.80
N ASN A 36 5.63 9.76 -9.07
CA ASN A 36 6.09 11.14 -9.15
C ASN A 36 7.38 11.35 -8.33
N SER A 37 7.46 10.71 -7.17
CA SER A 37 8.57 10.89 -6.23
C SER A 37 9.90 10.32 -6.72
N THR A 38 10.94 11.15 -6.75
CA THR A 38 12.30 10.74 -7.13
C THR A 38 12.85 9.65 -6.19
N PHE A 39 12.52 9.74 -4.91
CA PHE A 39 12.89 8.75 -3.91
C PHE A 39 12.22 7.39 -4.18
N LEU A 40 10.90 7.36 -4.34
CA LEU A 40 10.16 6.13 -4.59
C LEU A 40 10.51 5.52 -5.95
N ARG A 41 10.77 6.36 -6.96
CA ARG A 41 11.24 5.90 -8.27
C ARG A 41 12.60 5.23 -8.15
N CYS A 42 13.50 5.77 -7.34
CA CYS A 42 14.79 5.15 -7.07
C CYS A 42 14.62 3.81 -6.34
N LEU A 43 13.78 3.75 -5.29
CA LEU A 43 13.49 2.49 -4.59
C LEU A 43 12.99 1.42 -5.56
N TYR A 44 12.09 1.81 -6.46
CA TYR A 44 11.54 0.89 -7.44
C TYR A 44 12.56 0.45 -8.49
N GLN A 45 13.29 1.37 -9.11
CA GLN A 45 14.16 1.03 -10.24
C GLN A 45 15.45 0.35 -9.79
N ASN A 46 15.89 0.59 -8.56
CA ASN A 46 17.22 0.19 -8.12
C ASN A 46 17.22 -0.81 -6.95
N CYS A 47 16.15 -0.85 -6.13
CA CYS A 47 16.14 -1.64 -4.90
C CYS A 47 15.20 -2.85 -4.94
N SER A 48 14.15 -2.85 -5.75
CA SER A 48 13.17 -3.97 -5.77
C SER A 48 13.78 -5.29 -6.26
N GLU A 49 14.76 -5.24 -7.16
CA GLU A 49 15.43 -6.42 -7.74
C GLU A 49 16.69 -6.84 -6.97
N LYS A 50 17.03 -6.14 -5.88
CA LYS A 50 18.19 -6.46 -5.04
C LYS A 50 17.89 -7.62 -4.10
N PHE A 51 18.92 -8.33 -3.66
CA PHE A 51 18.77 -9.32 -2.60
C PHE A 51 18.35 -8.65 -1.29
N ASP A 52 17.64 -9.37 -0.42
CA ASP A 52 17.07 -8.79 0.81
C ASP A 52 18.12 -8.14 1.72
N TYR A 53 19.35 -8.66 1.75
CA TYR A 53 20.46 -8.07 2.52
C TYR A 53 21.03 -6.77 1.89
N GLU A 54 20.76 -6.51 0.61
CA GLU A 54 21.23 -5.33 -0.15
C GLU A 54 20.16 -4.23 -0.25
N LYS A 55 18.88 -4.57 -0.08
CA LYS A 55 17.78 -3.61 -0.03
C LYS A 55 18.00 -2.47 0.99
N PRO A 56 18.54 -2.73 2.21
CA PRO A 56 18.82 -1.67 3.19
C PRO A 56 19.79 -0.60 2.68
N SER A 57 20.92 -1.03 2.09
CA SER A 57 21.96 -0.11 1.59
C SER A 57 21.49 0.64 0.34
N CYS A 58 20.73 -0.03 -0.53
CA CYS A 58 20.10 0.59 -1.68
C CYS A 58 19.09 1.67 -1.28
N ALA A 59 18.21 1.38 -0.31
CA ALA A 59 17.23 2.34 0.19
C ALA A 59 17.90 3.60 0.77
N LYS A 60 19.02 3.43 1.50
CA LYS A 60 19.83 4.54 2.01
C LYS A 60 20.40 5.40 0.88
N ALA A 61 20.88 4.79 -0.20
CA ALA A 61 21.37 5.51 -1.38
C ALA A 61 20.24 6.29 -2.08
N CYS A 62 19.06 5.69 -2.24
CA CYS A 62 17.89 6.37 -2.81
C CYS A 62 17.41 7.55 -1.98
N LEU A 63 17.53 7.45 -0.66
CA LEU A 63 17.11 8.51 0.25
C LEU A 63 18.03 9.74 0.16
N ALA A 64 19.33 9.52 -0.04
CA ALA A 64 20.31 10.59 -0.28
C ALA A 64 20.06 11.34 -1.60
N ILE A 65 19.52 10.66 -2.62
CA ILE A 65 19.14 11.28 -3.91
C ILE A 65 17.91 12.19 -3.73
N GLY A 66 16.95 11.80 -2.90
CA GLY A 66 15.71 12.54 -2.70
C GLY A 66 15.79 13.68 -1.69
N ASN A 67 16.68 13.61 -0.68
CA ASN A 67 16.81 14.61 0.38
C ASN A 67 18.23 14.63 0.99
N PRO A 68 19.17 15.44 0.48
CA PRO A 68 20.58 15.40 0.88
C PRO A 68 20.89 15.92 2.29
N ASN A 69 19.93 16.56 2.98
CA ASN A 69 20.15 17.28 4.25
C ASN A 69 19.53 16.62 5.50
N LEU A 70 19.09 15.37 5.41
CA LEU A 70 18.40 14.69 6.50
C LEU A 70 19.43 13.98 7.42
N ASP A 71 19.31 14.17 8.74
CA ASP A 71 20.04 13.41 9.77
C ASP A 71 19.26 12.13 10.11
N LEU A 72 19.93 10.97 10.05
CA LEU A 72 19.31 9.67 9.80
C LEU A 72 19.76 8.58 10.76
N SER A 73 20.13 8.94 11.99
CA SER A 73 20.55 7.99 13.02
C SER A 73 19.49 6.90 13.32
N CYS A 74 18.21 7.14 13.05
CA CYS A 74 17.12 6.16 13.24
C CYS A 74 16.81 5.27 12.01
N ILE A 75 17.35 5.61 10.83
CA ILE A 75 17.10 4.89 9.55
C ILE A 75 17.70 3.48 9.46
N PRO A 76 18.89 3.19 10.04
CA PRO A 76 19.45 1.84 10.01
C PRO A 76 18.46 0.79 10.52
N SER A 77 17.67 1.12 11.55
CA SER A 77 16.61 0.28 12.13
C SER A 77 15.42 0.05 11.19
N CYS A 78 15.10 1.03 10.35
CA CYS A 78 13.99 0.94 9.39
C CYS A 78 14.35 0.11 8.16
N SER A 79 15.63 0.04 7.85
CA SER A 79 16.13 -0.54 6.61
C SER A 79 16.10 -2.07 6.57
N SER A 80 16.01 -2.73 7.73
CA SER A 80 15.80 -4.18 7.89
C SER A 80 14.33 -4.59 7.87
N LEU A 81 13.40 -3.64 7.70
CA LEU A 81 11.98 -3.90 7.72
C LEU A 81 11.45 -4.14 6.30
N HIS A 82 10.32 -4.83 6.19
CA HIS A 82 9.61 -4.97 4.92
C HIS A 82 9.21 -3.59 4.36
N PRO A 83 9.04 -3.41 3.04
CA PRO A 83 8.88 -2.09 2.42
C PRO A 83 7.85 -1.15 3.07
N ILE A 84 6.77 -1.71 3.64
CA ILE A 84 5.72 -0.91 4.30
C ILE A 84 5.95 -0.65 5.77
N ASP A 85 6.61 -1.58 6.46
CA ASP A 85 7.11 -1.35 7.81
C ASP A 85 8.32 -0.39 7.78
N GLN A 86 9.10 -0.43 6.71
CA GLN A 86 10.15 0.51 6.38
C GLN A 86 9.56 1.89 6.08
N ASP A 87 8.47 1.98 5.31
CA ASP A 87 7.77 3.25 5.08
C ASP A 87 7.22 3.85 6.38
N GLN A 88 6.57 3.06 7.24
CA GLN A 88 6.12 3.49 8.56
C GLN A 88 7.27 3.94 9.47
N CYS A 89 8.37 3.18 9.49
CA CYS A 89 9.53 3.50 10.29
C CYS A 89 10.24 4.76 9.76
N LEU A 90 10.40 4.90 8.43
CA LEU A 90 10.95 6.10 7.79
C LEU A 90 10.06 7.32 8.00
N ASN A 91 8.73 7.16 7.98
CA ASN A 91 7.77 8.21 8.33
C ASN A 91 7.87 8.61 9.81
N SER A 92 8.17 7.66 10.70
CA SER A 92 8.42 7.94 12.13
C SER A 92 9.77 8.62 12.35
N CYS A 93 10.76 8.31 11.53
CA CYS A 93 12.07 8.94 11.48
C CYS A 93 12.07 10.35 10.91
N ARG A 94 11.15 10.67 10.00
CA ARG A 94 11.00 11.98 9.36
C ARG A 94 9.96 12.81 10.10
N SER A 95 10.39 13.60 11.07
CA SER A 95 9.60 14.72 11.61
C SER A 95 9.53 15.87 10.59
N SER A 96 8.77 15.72 9.48
CA SER A 96 8.09 16.82 8.74
C SER A 96 7.63 16.50 7.31
N HIS A 97 8.05 15.40 6.69
CA HIS A 97 7.60 15.07 5.31
C HIS A 97 6.99 13.66 5.27
N ARG A 98 5.70 13.58 5.59
CA ARG A 98 4.89 12.39 5.38
C ARG A 98 4.80 12.12 3.87
N LEU A 99 5.28 10.95 3.42
CA LEU A 99 4.98 10.46 2.07
C LEU A 99 3.47 10.41 1.92
N SER A 100 2.93 11.06 0.90
CA SER A 100 1.51 11.21 0.67
C SER A 100 1.10 10.49 -0.61
N PRO A 101 0.23 9.47 -0.53
CA PRO A 101 -0.14 8.64 -1.67
C PRO A 101 -0.56 9.43 -2.91
N LEU A 102 -1.26 10.55 -2.75
CA LEU A 102 -1.69 11.41 -3.87
C LEU A 102 -0.56 12.23 -4.50
N TYR A 103 0.43 12.64 -3.72
CA TYR A 103 1.55 13.43 -4.22
C TYR A 103 2.61 12.52 -4.86
N ASP A 104 2.78 11.34 -4.30
CA ASP A 104 3.85 10.41 -4.64
C ASP A 104 3.51 9.51 -5.84
N PHE A 105 2.23 9.29 -6.12
CA PHE A 105 1.75 8.36 -7.16
C PHE A 105 0.62 8.98 -7.99
N LYS A 106 0.61 8.71 -9.31
CA LYS A 106 -0.57 9.01 -10.14
C LYS A 106 -1.67 7.98 -9.89
N ASN A 107 -2.93 8.41 -10.07
CA ASN A 107 -4.13 7.58 -9.95
C ASN A 107 -4.31 6.91 -8.56
N ALA A 108 -3.63 7.42 -7.52
CA ALA A 108 -3.73 6.88 -6.18
C ALA A 108 -5.16 6.90 -5.62
N PHE A 109 -5.94 7.91 -5.99
CA PHE A 109 -7.36 7.98 -5.63
C PHE A 109 -8.16 6.84 -6.28
N GLU A 110 -8.05 6.66 -7.60
CA GLU A 110 -8.72 5.57 -8.32
C GLU A 110 -8.32 4.20 -7.77
N LEU A 111 -7.04 4.00 -7.44
CA LEU A 111 -6.53 2.76 -6.82
C LEU A 111 -7.14 2.50 -5.44
N CYS A 112 -7.39 3.56 -4.67
CA CYS A 112 -8.07 3.44 -3.39
C CYS A 112 -9.54 3.04 -3.58
N GLU A 113 -10.24 3.61 -4.57
CA GLU A 113 -11.62 3.21 -4.88
C GLU A 113 -11.68 1.76 -5.37
N ASP A 114 -10.70 1.36 -6.18
CA ASP A 114 -10.48 -0.01 -6.63
C ASP A 114 -10.35 -0.99 -5.46
N PHE A 115 -9.51 -0.63 -4.51
CA PHE A 115 -9.32 -1.40 -3.30
C PHE A 115 -10.61 -1.52 -2.50
N TYR A 116 -11.33 -0.41 -2.28
CA TYR A 116 -12.59 -0.42 -1.53
C TYR A 116 -13.63 -1.34 -2.18
N SER A 117 -13.85 -1.18 -3.49
CA SER A 117 -14.78 -2.03 -4.24
C SER A 117 -14.38 -3.51 -4.19
N PHE A 118 -13.08 -3.82 -4.29
CA PHE A 118 -12.59 -5.20 -4.18
C PHE A 118 -12.76 -5.76 -2.76
N SER A 119 -12.57 -4.95 -1.71
CA SER A 119 -12.82 -5.35 -0.32
C SER A 119 -14.29 -5.66 -0.06
N LEU A 120 -15.21 -4.89 -0.64
CA LEU A 120 -16.64 -5.23 -0.60
C LEU A 120 -16.95 -6.52 -1.36
N TYR A 121 -16.29 -6.73 -2.51
CA TYR A 121 -16.49 -7.93 -3.33
C TYR A 121 -15.97 -9.22 -2.67
N THR A 122 -14.84 -9.13 -1.95
CA THR A 122 -14.26 -10.23 -1.15
C THR A 122 -14.96 -10.41 0.21
N ASP A 123 -16.06 -9.69 0.39
CA ASP A 123 -16.97 -9.73 1.53
C ASP A 123 -16.32 -9.31 2.86
N VAL A 124 -15.28 -8.47 2.84
CA VAL A 124 -14.65 -7.97 4.08
C VAL A 124 -15.64 -7.22 4.97
N SER A 125 -16.69 -6.63 4.37
CA SER A 125 -17.73 -5.89 5.09
C SER A 125 -18.63 -6.72 6.01
N ASN A 126 -18.75 -8.04 5.80
CA ASN A 126 -19.70 -8.89 6.53
C ASN A 126 -19.04 -9.87 7.51
N LYS A 127 -17.74 -9.69 7.82
CA LYS A 127 -16.92 -10.73 8.45
C LYS A 127 -16.53 -10.45 9.91
N ASP A 128 -16.51 -11.51 10.72
CA ASP A 128 -16.15 -11.53 12.14
C ASP A 128 -14.65 -11.28 12.42
N PHE A 129 -14.31 -11.13 13.70
CA PHE A 129 -12.96 -10.83 14.21
C PHE A 129 -11.85 -11.79 13.73
N GLN A 130 -12.16 -13.08 13.49
CA GLN A 130 -11.16 -14.04 12.96
C GLN A 130 -10.71 -13.69 11.54
N GLN A 131 -11.62 -13.23 10.68
CA GLN A 131 -11.31 -12.83 9.31
C GLN A 131 -10.73 -11.41 9.23
N THR A 132 -10.90 -10.59 10.27
CA THR A 132 -10.14 -9.34 10.48
C THR A 132 -8.63 -9.64 10.60
N ALA A 133 -8.26 -10.71 11.31
CA ALA A 133 -6.88 -11.17 11.39
C ALA A 133 -6.35 -11.70 10.05
N GLU A 134 -7.19 -12.42 9.29
CA GLU A 134 -6.85 -12.89 7.94
C GLU A 134 -6.64 -11.75 6.95
N PHE A 135 -7.51 -10.74 6.95
CA PHE A 135 -7.30 -9.52 6.15
C PHE A 135 -6.00 -8.81 6.56
N GLY A 136 -5.74 -8.69 7.87
CA GLY A 136 -4.50 -8.13 8.38
C GLY A 136 -3.26 -8.87 7.88
N SER A 137 -3.32 -10.21 7.91
CA SER A 137 -2.26 -11.08 7.38
C SER A 137 -2.09 -10.92 5.86
N ALA A 138 -3.20 -10.97 5.11
CA ALA A 138 -3.22 -10.80 3.67
C ALA A 138 -2.62 -9.47 3.24
N MET A 139 -3.08 -8.37 3.85
CA MET A 139 -2.54 -7.06 3.53
C MET A 139 -1.08 -6.97 3.90
N ARG A 140 -0.62 -7.43 5.08
CA ARG A 140 0.81 -7.45 5.41
C ARG A 140 1.67 -8.18 4.37
N ILE A 141 1.25 -9.36 3.95
CA ILE A 141 1.97 -10.16 2.95
C ILE A 141 1.98 -9.46 1.59
N VAL A 142 0.81 -9.08 1.08
CA VAL A 142 0.65 -8.45 -0.25
C VAL A 142 1.42 -7.14 -0.34
N CYS A 143 1.34 -6.36 0.73
CA CYS A 143 2.11 -5.15 0.92
C CYS A 143 3.63 -5.41 0.89
N ALA A 144 4.09 -6.46 1.58
CA ALA A 144 5.51 -6.81 1.59
C ALA A 144 6.02 -7.35 0.23
N GLU A 145 5.15 -7.99 -0.56
CA GLU A 145 5.51 -8.70 -1.79
C GLU A 145 5.29 -7.89 -3.07
N SER A 146 4.47 -6.83 -3.03
CA SER A 146 4.10 -6.07 -4.21
C SER A 146 4.13 -4.57 -3.98
N PHE A 147 4.75 -3.85 -4.91
CA PHE A 147 4.74 -2.39 -4.96
C PHE A 147 3.49 -1.84 -5.67
N ASN A 148 2.74 -2.67 -6.40
CA ASN A 148 1.54 -2.24 -7.10
C ASN A 148 0.46 -1.65 -6.15
N PRO A 149 0.17 -2.25 -4.99
CA PRO A 149 -0.79 -1.68 -4.04
C PRO A 149 -0.15 -0.66 -3.09
N MET A 150 1.07 -0.18 -3.34
CA MET A 150 1.81 0.68 -2.41
C MET A 150 1.02 1.93 -1.95
N PRO A 151 0.29 2.67 -2.82
CA PRO A 151 -0.54 3.79 -2.36
C PRO A 151 -1.57 3.35 -1.30
N VAL A 152 -2.25 2.23 -1.54
CA VAL A 152 -3.25 1.65 -0.63
C VAL A 152 -2.58 1.19 0.67
N CYS A 153 -1.45 0.50 0.56
CA CYS A 153 -0.68 0.06 1.72
C CYS A 153 -0.22 1.22 2.61
N GLN A 154 0.17 2.35 2.02
CA GLN A 154 0.48 3.57 2.79
C GLN A 154 -0.78 4.13 3.49
N GLY A 155 -1.93 4.12 2.81
CA GLY A 155 -3.20 4.48 3.43
C GLY A 155 -3.55 3.61 4.64
N ILE A 156 -3.35 2.29 4.53
CA ILE A 156 -3.54 1.32 5.61
C ILE A 156 -2.56 1.58 6.74
N ALA A 157 -1.28 1.78 6.41
CA ALA A 157 -0.22 2.06 7.37
C ALA A 157 -0.52 3.32 8.21
N ARG A 158 -1.12 4.35 7.61
CA ARG A 158 -1.55 5.57 8.29
C ARG A 158 -2.75 5.35 9.21
N ASN A 159 -3.68 4.50 8.82
CA ASN A 159 -4.94 4.31 9.55
C ASN A 159 -4.92 3.13 10.52
N THR A 160 -3.96 2.21 10.45
CA THR A 160 -3.97 0.86 11.04
C THR A 160 -4.94 -0.10 10.31
N ILE A 161 -4.66 -1.40 10.42
CA ILE A 161 -5.52 -2.45 9.84
C ILE A 161 -6.93 -2.40 10.44
N GLN A 162 -7.07 -2.30 11.77
CA GLN A 162 -8.39 -2.30 12.40
C GLN A 162 -9.25 -1.13 11.94
N LYS A 163 -8.68 0.08 11.87
CA LYS A 163 -9.42 1.25 11.40
C LYS A 163 -9.80 1.11 9.92
N THR A 164 -8.90 0.57 9.09
CA THR A 164 -9.20 0.33 7.66
C THR A 164 -10.42 -0.56 7.51
N ILE A 165 -10.47 -1.67 8.26
CA ILE A 165 -11.62 -2.60 8.23
C ILE A 165 -12.89 -1.90 8.71
N SER A 166 -12.80 -1.14 9.82
CA SER A 166 -13.94 -0.36 10.32
C SER A 166 -14.46 0.63 9.27
N LEU A 167 -13.57 1.31 8.55
CA LEU A 167 -13.95 2.19 7.45
C LEU A 167 -14.61 1.41 6.31
N ILE A 168 -14.10 0.22 5.96
CA ILE A 168 -14.72 -0.63 4.93
C ILE A 168 -16.16 -1.02 5.32
N GLN A 169 -16.37 -1.36 6.60
CA GLN A 169 -17.65 -1.82 7.13
C GLN A 169 -18.68 -0.71 7.33
N THR A 170 -18.23 0.51 7.65
CA THR A 170 -19.10 1.62 8.03
C THR A 170 -19.35 2.63 6.92
N THR A 171 -18.47 2.67 5.89
CA THR A 171 -18.71 3.52 4.73
C THR A 171 -19.82 2.93 3.87
N ASP A 172 -20.69 3.79 3.33
CA ASP A 172 -21.71 3.39 2.36
C ASP A 172 -21.06 2.66 1.18
N LYS A 173 -21.64 1.52 0.78
CA LYS A 173 -21.08 0.63 -0.25
C LYS A 173 -20.92 1.33 -1.60
N ASP A 174 -21.70 2.37 -1.85
CA ASP A 174 -21.66 3.15 -3.08
C ASP A 174 -20.80 4.44 -2.94
N ASP A 175 -20.19 4.70 -1.78
CA ASP A 175 -19.40 5.90 -1.49
C ASP A 175 -17.91 5.62 -1.28
N SER A 176 -17.26 5.11 -2.35
CA SER A 176 -15.80 4.91 -2.38
C SER A 176 -15.01 6.19 -2.13
N THR A 177 -15.57 7.33 -2.52
CA THR A 177 -14.94 8.64 -2.36
C THR A 177 -14.78 8.99 -0.87
N SER A 178 -15.81 8.85 -0.05
CA SER A 178 -15.72 9.10 1.39
C SER A 178 -14.75 8.16 2.08
N PHE A 179 -14.75 6.87 1.69
CA PHE A 179 -13.76 5.91 2.19
C PHE A 179 -12.34 6.39 1.90
N CYS A 180 -12.05 6.77 0.66
CA CYS A 180 -10.70 7.18 0.27
C CYS A 180 -10.24 8.46 0.96
N LYS A 181 -11.15 9.42 1.14
CA LYS A 181 -10.86 10.62 1.94
C LYS A 181 -10.51 10.25 3.39
N ALA A 182 -11.28 9.37 4.02
CA ALA A 182 -11.02 8.90 5.38
C ALA A 182 -9.70 8.11 5.50
N MET A 183 -9.29 7.42 4.42
CA MET A 183 -8.00 6.75 4.31
C MET A 183 -6.82 7.72 4.10
N GLY A 184 -7.08 9.02 3.94
CA GLY A 184 -6.07 10.06 3.78
C GLY A 184 -5.66 10.31 2.33
N PHE A 185 -6.50 9.93 1.36
CA PHE A 185 -6.40 10.32 -0.04
C PHE A 185 -7.22 11.59 -0.27
N VAL A 186 -6.78 12.67 0.37
CA VAL A 186 -7.32 14.03 0.22
C VAL A 186 -6.19 14.96 -0.20
N ASP A 187 -6.47 15.86 -1.14
CA ASP A 187 -5.60 16.99 -1.47
C ASP A 187 -5.51 17.99 -0.30
#